data_AF-A0AB38UZ89-F1
#
_entry.id   AF-A0AB38UZ89-F1
#
_cell.length_a   1.000
_cell.length_b   1.000
_cell.length_c   1.000
_cell.angle_alpha   90.00
_cell.angle_beta   90.00
_cell.angle_gamma   90.00
#
_symmetry.space_group_name_H-M   'P 1'
#
loop_
_entity.id
_entity.type
_entity.pdbx_description
1 polymer ?
#
loop_
_entity_poly.entity_id
_entity_poly.type
_entity_poly.pdbx_seq_one_letter_code
_entity_poly.pdbx_strand_id
1 'polypeptide(L)' 'MRATSARLGMTAETLRKWVRRAEIDAGEVAGVTSEEAREIREFRRKNRELEQTIEILKAATHFFARECDPLRR' A
#
# COMPACT_ATOMS: atom_id res chain seq x y z
N MET A 1 -12.15 -17.32 -25.80
CA MET A 1 -12.58 -16.29 -24.82
C MET A 1 -14.10 -16.15 -24.68
N ARG A 2 -14.88 -15.88 -25.74
CA ARG A 2 -16.34 -15.62 -25.61
C ARG A 2 -17.17 -16.76 -25.02
N ALA A 3 -16.95 -18.00 -25.46
CA ALA A 3 -17.66 -19.16 -24.91
C ALA A 3 -17.34 -19.38 -23.43
N THR A 4 -16.06 -19.28 -23.06
CA THR A 4 -15.59 -19.39 -21.67
C THR A 4 -16.14 -18.28 -20.79
N SER A 5 -16.12 -17.02 -21.25
CA SER A 5 -16.63 -15.88 -20.50
C SER A 5 -18.15 -15.94 -20.32
N ALA A 6 -18.89 -16.35 -21.36
CA ALA A 6 -20.33 -16.54 -21.29
C ALA A 6 -20.72 -17.63 -20.28
N ARG A 7 -20.00 -18.76 -20.27
CA ARG A 7 -20.19 -19.83 -19.27
C ARG A 7 -19.92 -19.36 -17.84
N LEU A 8 -18.98 -18.43 -17.66
CA LEU A 8 -18.64 -17.82 -16.37
C LEU A 8 -19.50 -16.59 -16.03
N GLY A 9 -20.50 -16.26 -16.85
CA GLY A 9 -21.38 -15.10 -16.60
C GLY A 9 -20.69 -13.74 -16.68
N MET A 10 -19.55 -13.63 -17.36
CA MET A 10 -18.80 -12.38 -17.47
C MET A 10 -18.54 -11.98 -18.93
N THR A 11 -18.22 -10.70 -19.12
CA THR A 11 -17.82 -10.22 -20.44
C THR A 11 -16.46 -10.82 -20.84
N ALA A 12 -16.25 -10.98 -22.15
CA ALA A 12 -14.97 -11.46 -22.67
C ALA A 12 -13.81 -10.51 -22.32
N GLU A 13 -14.09 -9.21 -22.15
CA GLU A 13 -13.09 -8.23 -21.74
C GLU A 13 -12.66 -8.41 -20.29
N THR A 14 -13.59 -8.68 -19.38
CA THR A 14 -13.27 -9.00 -17.97
C THR A 14 -12.35 -10.21 -17.88
N LEU A 15 -12.69 -11.28 -18.60
CA LEU A 15 -11.85 -12.48 -18.65
C LEU A 15 -10.46 -12.18 -19.22
N ARG A 16 -10.37 -11.37 -20.29
CA ARG A 16 -9.08 -10.95 -20.87
C ARG A 16 -8.21 -10.22 -19.87
N LYS A 17 -8.80 -9.30 -19.09
CA LYS A 17 -8.08 -8.54 -18.05
C LYS A 17 -7.54 -9.47 -16.95
N TRP A 18 -8.32 -10.47 -16.55
CA TRP A 18 -7.89 -11.44 -15.55
C TRP A 18 -6.77 -12.33 -16.04
N VAL A 19 -6.87 -12.85 -17.27
CA VAL A 19 -5.79 -13.63 -17.88
C VAL A 19 -4.52 -12.79 -17.98
N ARG A 20 -4.62 -11.55 -18.46
CA ARG A 20 -3.46 -10.63 -18.52
C ARG A 20 -2.85 -10.35 -17.15
N ARG A 21 -3.67 -10.22 -16.10
CA ARG A 21 -3.18 -10.06 -14.73
C ARG A 21 -2.45 -11.31 -14.25
N ALA A 22 -2.98 -12.50 -14.53
CA ALA A 22 -2.33 -13.76 -14.19
C ALA A 22 -0.99 -13.93 -14.93
N GLU A 23 -0.91 -13.57 -16.22
CA GLU A 23 0.36 -13.57 -16.98
C GLU A 23 1.40 -12.62 -16.35
N ILE A 24 0.98 -11.44 -15.89
CA ILE A 24 1.85 -10.49 -15.18
C ILE A 24 2.30 -11.08 -13.85
N ASP A 25 1.38 -11.63 -13.07
CA ASP A 25 1.67 -12.20 -11.75
C ASP A 25 2.56 -13.45 -11.85
N ALA A 26 2.51 -14.17 -12.97
CA ALA A 26 3.39 -15.29 -13.30
C ALA A 26 4.75 -14.85 -13.88
N GLY A 27 4.94 -13.57 -14.18
CA GLY A 27 6.15 -13.03 -14.80
C GLY A 27 6.32 -13.34 -16.29
N GLU A 28 5.29 -13.89 -16.94
CA GLU A 28 5.30 -14.17 -18.38
C GLU A 28 5.20 -12.88 -19.21
N VAL A 29 4.66 -11.84 -18.60
CA VAL A 29 4.44 -10.53 -19.20
C VAL A 29 4.97 -9.45 -18.28
N ALA A 30 5.67 -8.47 -18.85
CA ALA A 30 6.09 -7.30 -18.09
C ALA A 30 4.91 -6.54 -17.46
N GLY A 31 5.02 -6.27 -16.17
CA GLY A 31 4.05 -5.50 -15.39
C GLY A 31 4.36 -5.58 -13.90
N VAL A 32 3.71 -4.73 -13.10
CA VAL A 32 3.78 -4.81 -11.64
C VAL A 32 2.83 -5.91 -11.19
N THR A 33 3.37 -6.91 -10.50
CA THR A 33 2.61 -8.02 -9.95
C THR A 33 1.67 -7.54 -8.84
N SER A 34 0.61 -8.30 -8.61
CA SER A 34 -0.32 -8.06 -7.51
C SER A 34 0.39 -8.05 -6.14
N GLU A 35 1.44 -8.86 -5.99
CA GLU A 35 2.24 -8.97 -4.77
C GLU A 35 3.11 -7.73 -4.55
N GLU A 36 3.89 -7.30 -5.54
CA GLU A 36 4.68 -6.06 -5.46
C GLU A 36 3.79 -4.85 -5.15
N ALA A 37 2.62 -4.78 -5.80
CA ALA A 37 1.66 -3.72 -5.54
C ALA A 37 1.13 -3.77 -4.08
N ARG A 38 0.97 -4.95 -3.51
CA ARG A 38 0.56 -5.16 -2.11
C ARG A 38 1.65 -4.71 -1.15
N GLU A 39 2.88 -5.11 -1.39
CA GLU A 39 4.05 -4.72 -0.58
C GLU A 39 4.24 -3.20 -0.58
N ILE A 40 4.18 -2.55 -1.75
CA ILE A 40 4.29 -1.09 -1.85
C ILE A 40 3.21 -0.39 -1.01
N ARG A 41 1.95 -0.89 -1.05
CA ARG A 41 0.87 -0.32 -0.23
C ARG A 41 1.13 -0.49 1.26
N GLU A 42 1.66 -1.63 1.65
CA GLU A 42 2.01 -1.92 3.04
C GLU A 42 3.16 -1.04 3.53
N PHE A 43 4.24 -0.92 2.75
CA PHE A 43 5.35 -0.04 3.09
C PHE A 43 4.92 1.41 3.20
N ARG A 44 4.08 1.90 2.26
CA ARG A 44 3.52 3.25 2.35
C ARG A 44 2.66 3.46 3.60
N ARG A 45 1.91 2.44 4.03
CA ARG A 45 1.13 2.50 5.28
C ARG A 45 2.05 2.59 6.49
N LYS A 46 3.03 1.69 6.59
CA LYS A 46 4.02 1.69 7.68
C LYS A 46 4.78 3.00 7.76
N ASN A 47 5.20 3.55 6.62
CA ASN A 47 5.94 4.82 6.60
C ASN A 47 5.11 5.98 7.16
N ARG A 48 3.83 6.08 6.79
CA ARG A 48 2.94 7.11 7.36
C ARG A 48 2.74 6.97 8.87
N GLU A 49 2.62 5.74 9.36
CA GLU A 49 2.49 5.45 10.78
C GLU A 49 3.75 5.82 11.57
N LEU A 50 4.92 5.53 11.00
CA LEU A 50 6.22 5.94 11.55
C LEU A 50 6.36 7.46 11.58
N GLU A 51 6.02 8.14 10.49
CA GLU A 51 6.04 9.62 10.42
C GLU A 51 5.12 10.22 11.50
N GLN A 52 3.90 9.71 11.64
CA GLN A 52 2.97 10.17 12.68
C GLN A 52 3.52 9.93 14.10
N THR A 53 4.14 8.78 14.34
CA THR A 53 4.75 8.46 15.63
C THR A 53 5.89 9.41 15.95
N ILE A 54 6.75 9.70 14.97
CA ILE A 54 7.85 10.65 15.12
C ILE A 54 7.32 12.05 15.49
N GLU A 55 6.25 12.51 14.85
CA GLU A 55 5.66 13.81 15.17
C GLU A 55 5.08 13.87 16.58
N ILE A 56 4.43 12.80 17.05
CA ILE A 56 3.96 12.71 18.44
C ILE A 56 5.13 12.77 19.42
N LEU A 57 6.21 12.03 19.14
CA LEU A 57 7.39 12.01 20.01
C LEU A 57 8.10 13.37 20.06
N LYS A 58 8.21 14.06 18.91
CA LYS A 58 8.74 15.43 18.84
C LYS A 58 7.89 16.40 19.67
N ALA A 59 6.57 16.33 19.53
CA ALA A 59 5.65 17.17 20.30
C ALA A 59 5.77 16.91 21.81
N ALA A 60 5.84 15.65 22.23
CA ALA A 60 6.06 15.27 23.62
C ALA A 60 7.40 15.80 24.14
N THR A 61 8.48 15.62 23.38
CA THR A 61 9.82 16.10 23.74
C THR A 61 9.83 17.62 23.92
N HIS A 62 9.21 18.35 22.99
CA HIS A 62 9.10 19.81 23.08
C HIS A 62 8.29 20.24 24.32
N PHE A 63 7.18 19.57 24.60
CA PHE A 63 6.36 19.83 25.78
C PHE A 63 7.16 19.66 27.07
N PHE A 64 7.83 18.52 27.25
CA PHE A 64 8.62 18.24 28.45
C PHE A 64 9.84 19.16 28.59
N ALA A 65 10.53 19.48 27.49
CA ALA A 65 11.64 20.42 27.53
C ALA A 65 11.20 21.82 28.00
N ARG A 66 9.98 22.25 27.64
CA ARG A 66 9.40 23.51 28.11
C ARG A 66 8.99 23.49 29.59
N GLU A 67 8.45 22.37 30.06
CA GLU A 67 7.93 22.23 31.43
C GLU A 67 9.05 22.02 32.46
N CYS A 68 10.13 21.33 32.06
CA CYS A 68 11.28 21.05 32.91
C CYS A 68 12.39 22.11 32.84
N ASP A 69 12.18 23.23 32.14
CA ASP A 69 13.16 24.31 32.04
C ASP A 69 13.36 24.99 33.42
N PRO A 70 14.53 24.84 34.07
CA PRO A 70 14.77 25.40 35.39
C PRO A 70 14.79 26.93 35.40
N LEU A 71 14.91 27.59 34.23
CA LEU A 71 14.89 29.05 34.10
C LEU A 71 13.47 29.64 34.12
N ARG A 72 12.44 28.79 34.09
CA ARG A 72 11.02 29.18 34.13
C ARG A 72 10.34 28.93 35.49
N ARG A 73 11.07 28.46 36.50
CA ARG A 73 10.56 28.17 37.85
C ARG A 73 10.96 29.24 38.86
#